data_AF-A0A0Q5ZZE9-F1
#
_entry.id   AF-A0A0Q5ZZE9-F1
#
_cell.length_a   1.000
_cell.length_b   1.000
_cell.length_c   1.000
_cell.angle_alpha   90.00
_cell.angle_beta   90.00
_cell.angle_gamma   90.00
#
_symmetry.space_group_name_H-M   'P 1'
#
loop_
_entity.id
_entity.type
_entity.pdbx_description
1 polymer ?
#
loop_
_entity_poly.entity_id
_entity_poly.type
_entity_poly.pdbx_seq_one_letter_code
_entity_poly.pdbx_strand_id
1 'polypeptide(L)'
;MRKILVVTAALGALMLQDAPSFAQGFRIGPGGVEVDDGRGYRDERDDRRFRRMCRELRDRCENKDLYAEEGQGNCRRYRRTCG
;
A
#
# COMPACT_ATOMS: atom_id res chain seq x y z
N MET A 1 12.95 -26.14 41.12
CA MET A 1 12.33 -24.79 41.11
C MET A 1 13.21 -23.77 40.36
N ARG A 2 14.39 -23.37 40.88
CA ARG A 2 15.22 -22.31 40.25
C ARG A 2 15.71 -22.63 38.83
N LYS A 3 16.10 -23.88 38.55
CA LYS A 3 16.51 -24.32 37.20
C LYS A 3 15.35 -24.29 36.19
N ILE A 4 14.14 -24.64 36.65
CA ILE A 4 12.93 -24.63 35.81
C ILE A 4 12.57 -23.20 35.43
N LEU A 5 12.64 -22.26 36.39
CA LEU A 5 12.41 -20.83 36.15
C LEU A 5 13.39 -20.23 35.14
N VAL A 6 14.66 -20.65 35.18
CA VAL A 6 15.68 -20.17 34.23
C VAL A 6 15.40 -20.70 32.82
N VAL A 7 15.00 -21.97 32.69
CA VAL A 7 14.67 -22.59 31.39
C VAL A 7 13.43 -21.95 30.77
N THR A 8 12.37 -21.71 31.57
CA THR A 8 11.16 -21.08 31.06
C THR A 8 11.38 -19.62 30.65
N ALA A 9 12.22 -18.88 31.38
CA ALA A 9 12.59 -17.51 31.01
C ALA A 9 13.41 -17.46 29.71
N ALA A 10 14.36 -18.38 29.53
CA ALA A 10 15.19 -18.45 28.33
C ALA A 10 14.36 -18.82 27.07
N LEU A 11 13.42 -19.76 27.20
CA LEU A 11 12.51 -20.12 26.11
C LEU A 11 11.54 -18.99 25.76
N GLY A 12 11.03 -18.26 26.76
CA GLY A 12 10.18 -17.09 26.54
C GLY A 12 10.89 -15.96 25.79
N ALA A 13 12.18 -15.73 26.09
CA ALA A 13 12.99 -14.72 25.40
C ALA A 13 13.26 -15.07 23.93
N LEU A 14 13.38 -16.36 23.57
CA LEU A 14 13.50 -16.78 22.17
C LEU A 14 12.23 -16.54 21.34
N MET A 15 11.05 -16.61 21.97
CA MET A 15 9.76 -16.41 21.31
C MET A 15 9.38 -14.93 21.13
N LEU A 16 10.09 -14.02 21.81
CA LEU A 16 9.97 -12.57 21.64
C LEU A 16 10.88 -12.04 20.51
N GLN A 17 11.47 -12.93 19.72
CA GLN A 17 12.21 -12.59 18.51
C GLN A 17 11.24 -12.32 17.35
N ASP A 18 10.41 -11.30 17.49
CA ASP A 18 9.92 -10.54 16.35
C ASP A 18 11.11 -9.75 15.80
N ALA A 19 12.08 -10.46 15.21
CA ALA A 19 13.10 -9.83 14.41
C ALA A 19 12.34 -9.18 13.25
N PRO A 20 12.39 -7.84 13.08
CA PRO A 20 11.81 -7.21 11.91
C PRO A 20 12.53 -7.80 10.71
N SER A 21 11.83 -8.67 9.98
CA SER A 21 12.24 -9.10 8.66
C SER A 21 12.07 -7.88 7.78
N PHE A 22 13.12 -7.04 7.69
CA PHE A 22 13.22 -6.06 6.63
C PHE A 22 13.12 -6.85 5.31
N ALA A 23 11.97 -6.77 4.66
CA ALA A 23 11.65 -7.49 3.44
C ALA A 23 12.40 -6.93 2.21
N GLN A 24 13.70 -6.71 2.33
CA GLN A 24 14.58 -6.40 1.21
C GLN A 24 14.95 -7.73 0.55
N GLY A 25 14.15 -8.11 -0.46
CA GLY A 25 14.35 -9.33 -1.21
C GLY A 25 15.24 -9.05 -2.42
N PHE A 26 16.37 -9.75 -2.50
CA PHE A 26 17.20 -9.79 -3.70
C PHE A 26 16.95 -11.13 -4.41
N ARG A 27 16.49 -11.10 -5.66
CA ARG A 27 16.22 -12.29 -6.46
C ARG A 27 17.22 -12.35 -7.61
N ILE A 28 17.98 -13.45 -7.68
CA ILE A 28 18.91 -13.74 -8.79
C ILE A 28 18.22 -14.72 -9.75
N GLY A 29 18.14 -14.37 -11.03
CA GLY A 29 17.60 -15.24 -12.06
C GLY A 29 18.31 -15.06 -13.41
N PRO A 30 17.91 -15.83 -14.45
CA PRO A 30 18.50 -15.72 -15.79
C PRO A 30 18.31 -14.34 -16.45
N GLY A 31 17.43 -13.50 -15.90
CA GLY A 31 17.24 -12.08 -16.29
C GLY A 31 18.11 -11.09 -15.51
N GLY A 32 18.97 -11.55 -14.60
CA GLY A 32 19.83 -10.70 -13.77
C GLY A 32 19.38 -10.61 -12.31
N VAL A 33 19.73 -9.48 -11.69
CA VAL A 33 19.51 -9.20 -10.27
C VAL A 33 18.37 -8.19 -10.12
N GLU A 34 17.28 -8.59 -9.49
CA GLU A 34 16.24 -7.67 -9.01
C GLU A 34 16.41 -7.40 -7.52
N VAL A 35 16.49 -6.12 -7.17
CA VAL A 35 16.49 -5.64 -5.78
C VAL A 35 15.12 -5.04 -5.51
N ASP A 36 14.29 -5.74 -4.74
CA ASP A 36 13.03 -5.19 -4.24
C ASP A 36 13.33 -4.35 -2.99
N ASP A 37 13.29 -3.03 -3.16
CA ASP A 37 13.51 -2.06 -2.09
C ASP A 37 12.22 -1.75 -1.31
N GLY A 38 11.13 -2.49 -1.58
CA GLY A 38 9.85 -2.34 -0.92
C GLY A 38 9.06 -1.10 -1.38
N ARG A 39 9.55 -0.33 -2.36
CA ARG A 39 8.81 0.83 -2.90
C ARG A 39 7.72 0.42 -3.89
N GLY A 40 7.85 -0.73 -4.55
CA GLY A 40 6.87 -1.21 -5.53
C GLY A 40 5.44 -1.35 -4.97
N TYR A 41 5.30 -1.85 -3.74
CA TYR A 41 3.99 -1.99 -3.09
C TYR A 41 3.31 -0.65 -2.77
N ARG A 42 4.10 0.38 -2.44
CA ARG A 42 3.57 1.72 -2.13
C ARG A 42 3.10 2.41 -3.39
N ASP A 43 3.92 2.36 -4.44
CA ASP A 43 3.59 2.95 -5.74
C ASP A 43 2.34 2.29 -6.32
N GLU A 44 2.23 0.96 -6.29
CA GLU A 44 1.07 0.25 -6.81
C GLU A 44 -0.22 0.55 -6.02
N ARG A 45 -0.12 0.75 -4.71
CA ARG A 45 -1.25 1.15 -3.85
C ARG A 45 -1.73 2.56 -4.18
N ASP A 46 -0.80 3.50 -4.34
CA ASP A 46 -1.09 4.89 -4.67
C ASP A 46 -1.70 4.99 -6.08
N ASP A 47 -1.20 4.20 -7.03
CA ASP A 47 -1.74 4.07 -8.38
C ASP A 47 -3.20 3.58 -8.37
N ARG A 48 -3.50 2.53 -7.59
CA ARG A 48 -4.88 2.02 -7.43
C ARG A 48 -5.80 3.05 -6.76
N ARG A 49 -5.27 3.87 -5.85
CA ARG A 49 -6.02 4.95 -5.20
C ARG A 49 -6.33 6.07 -6.19
N PHE A 50 -5.34 6.49 -6.96
CA PHE A 50 -5.48 7.49 -8.00
C PHE A 50 -6.51 7.07 -9.05
N ARG A 51 -6.43 5.82 -9.55
CA ARG A 51 -7.41 5.26 -10.50
C ARG A 51 -8.83 5.26 -9.95
N ARG A 52 -9.03 4.93 -8.66
CA ARG A 52 -10.36 4.97 -8.02
C ARG A 52 -10.91 6.39 -7.93
N MET A 53 -10.10 7.33 -7.48
CA MET A 53 -10.48 8.75 -7.42
C MET A 53 -10.87 9.28 -8.81
N CYS A 54 -10.11 8.96 -9.84
CA CYS A 54 -10.42 9.41 -11.20
C CYS A 54 -11.71 8.81 -11.75
N ARG A 55 -12.02 7.55 -11.42
CA ARG A 55 -13.31 6.93 -11.78
C ARG A 55 -14.49 7.63 -11.10
N GLU A 56 -14.35 7.96 -9.82
CA GLU A 56 -15.39 8.68 -9.08
C GLU A 56 -15.60 10.10 -9.62
N LEU A 57 -14.52 10.83 -9.91
CA LEU A 57 -14.62 12.16 -10.51
C LEU A 57 -15.25 12.13 -11.91
N ARG A 58 -14.96 11.09 -12.70
CA ARG A 58 -15.59 10.89 -14.01
C ARG A 58 -17.08 10.63 -13.88
N ASP A 59 -17.46 9.70 -12.99
CA ASP A 59 -18.86 9.37 -12.74
C ASP A 59 -19.68 10.59 -12.33
N ARG A 60 -19.15 11.39 -11.38
CA ARG A 60 -19.78 12.65 -10.98
C ARG A 60 -19.90 13.67 -12.11
N CYS A 61 -18.89 13.75 -12.97
CA CYS A 61 -18.94 14.63 -14.15
C CYS A 61 -19.99 14.19 -15.17
N GLU A 62 -20.11 12.88 -15.42
CA GLU A 62 -21.09 12.30 -16.35
C GLU A 62 -22.52 12.40 -15.79
N ASN A 63 -22.68 12.29 -14.47
CA ASN A 63 -23.96 12.26 -13.76
C ASN A 63 -24.25 13.53 -12.95
N LYS A 64 -23.81 14.70 -13.43
CA LYS A 64 -23.93 16.00 -12.73
C LYS A 64 -25.34 16.32 -12.22
N ASP A 65 -26.36 15.88 -12.95
CA ASP A 65 -27.78 16.14 -12.65
C ASP A 65 -28.27 15.28 -11.47
N LEU A 66 -27.71 14.07 -11.31
CA LEU A 66 -28.01 13.16 -10.19
C LEU A 66 -27.34 13.63 -8.89
N TYR A 67 -26.13 14.17 -9.02
CA TYR A 67 -25.34 14.67 -7.89
C TYR A 67 -25.63 16.13 -7.53
N ALA A 68 -26.60 16.76 -8.21
CA ALA A 68 -27.00 18.15 -8.05
C ALA A 68 -25.78 19.11 -8.02
N GLU A 69 -24.81 18.87 -8.91
CA GLU A 69 -23.59 19.67 -8.91
C GLU A 69 -23.83 21.04 -9.54
N GLU A 70 -23.40 22.09 -8.84
CA GLU A 70 -23.41 23.44 -9.40
C GLU A 70 -22.39 23.56 -10.54
N GLY A 71 -22.87 23.48 -11.78
CA GLY A 71 -22.09 23.78 -12.99
C GLY A 71 -21.08 22.71 -13.40
N GLN A 72 -19.86 23.12 -13.78
CA GLN A 72 -18.80 22.22 -14.29
C GLN A 72 -17.83 21.72 -13.20
N GLY A 73 -18.20 21.79 -11.91
CA GLY A 73 -17.29 21.59 -10.77
C GLY A 73 -16.42 20.32 -10.84
N ASN A 74 -17.03 19.13 -10.81
CA ASN A 74 -16.25 17.89 -10.85
C ASN A 74 -15.70 17.56 -12.23
N CYS A 75 -16.33 18.02 -13.32
CA CYS A 75 -15.73 17.91 -14.65
C CYS A 75 -14.42 18.68 -14.78
N ARG A 76 -14.36 19.92 -14.24
CA ARG A 76 -13.15 20.74 -14.27
C ARG A 76 -12.07 20.13 -13.37
N ARG A 77 -12.47 19.58 -12.22
CA ARG A 77 -11.57 18.87 -11.30
C ARG A 77 -11.01 17.59 -11.93
N TYR A 78 -11.86 16.78 -12.56
CA TYR A 78 -11.46 15.58 -13.30
C TYR A 78 -10.40 15.90 -14.34
N ARG A 79 -10.65 16.89 -15.22
CA ARG A 79 -9.68 17.30 -16.25
C ARG A 79 -8.36 17.81 -15.68
N ARG A 80 -8.38 18.52 -14.54
CA ARG A 80 -7.15 19.02 -13.90
C ARG A 80 -6.33 17.91 -13.23
N THR A 81 -6.99 16.90 -12.67
CA THR A 81 -6.35 15.88 -11.83
C THR A 81 -6.02 14.59 -12.58
N CYS A 82 -6.83 14.22 -13.57
CA CYS A 82 -6.82 12.90 -14.20
C CYS A 82 -6.67 12.93 -15.74
N GLY A 83 -6.75 14.11 -16.35
CA GLY A 83 -6.62 14.32 -17.79
C GLY A 83 -5.20 14.65 -18.22
#